data_AF-A0A7S4KWS9-F1
#
_entry.id   AF-A0A7S4KWS9-F1
#
_cell.length_a   1.000
_cell.length_b   1.000
_cell.length_c   1.000
_cell.angle_alpha   90.00
_cell.angle_beta   90.00
_cell.angle_gamma   90.00
#
_symmetry.space_group_name_H-M   'P 1'
#
loop_
_entity.id
_entity.type
_entity.pdbx_description
1 polymer ?
#
loop_
_entity_poly.entity_id
_entity_poly.type
_entity_poly.pdbx_seq_one_letter_code
_entity_poly.pdbx_strand_id
1 'polypeptide(L)'
;MGMFFYDISDDGLIKIANTTDVDNVCHGWEGIICDGEQVQEIRFHHFVHGDFNICALPPSVMILHISNCKQKFELSTRSLPRNLIGIYLNSNDVYGRIDLTTLPIRLKDALFRENALTGPIDFTRLPKSLRNIDLSKNNI
;
A
#
# COMPACT_ATOMS: atom_id res chain seq x y z
N MET A 1 6.83 -7.21 11.62
CA MET A 1 6.70 -6.24 10.51
C MET A 1 8.02 -6.02 9.77
N GLY A 2 9.17 -6.49 10.26
CA GLY A 2 10.47 -6.28 9.60
C GLY A 2 10.52 -6.60 8.09
N MET A 3 9.78 -7.62 7.63
CA MET A 3 9.68 -7.95 6.19
C MET A 3 9.06 -6.83 5.33
N PHE A 4 8.21 -5.96 5.87
CA PHE A 4 7.60 -4.84 5.15
C PHE A 4 8.64 -3.78 4.74
N PHE A 5 9.66 -3.59 5.57
CA PHE A 5 10.74 -2.62 5.36
C PHE A 5 12.02 -3.26 4.81
N TYR A 6 11.97 -4.52 4.38
CA TYR A 6 13.17 -5.29 4.03
C TYR A 6 14.02 -4.64 2.92
N ASP A 7 13.37 -4.06 1.90
CA ASP A 7 14.04 -3.40 0.79
C ASP A 7 14.19 -1.88 0.99
N ILE A 8 13.89 -1.37 2.20
CA ILE A 8 14.15 0.01 2.56
C ILE A 8 15.63 0.17 2.93
N SER A 9 16.28 1.15 2.32
CA SER A 9 17.69 1.48 2.59
C SER A 9 17.92 1.91 4.04
N ASP A 10 19.15 1.73 4.54
CA ASP A 10 19.55 2.15 5.88
C ASP A 10 19.28 3.64 6.14
N ASP A 11 19.58 4.51 5.17
CA ASP A 11 19.28 5.95 5.22
C ASP A 11 17.77 6.22 5.34
N GLY A 12 16.94 5.38 4.73
CA GLY A 12 15.49 5.41 4.86
C GLY A 12 15.04 5.00 6.25
N LEU A 13 15.57 3.89 6.77
CA LEU A 13 15.25 3.39 8.11
C LEU A 13 15.58 4.42 9.20
N ILE A 14 16.75 5.07 9.12
CA ILE A 14 17.15 6.13 10.07
C ILE A 14 16.15 7.30 10.09
N LYS A 15 15.50 7.59 8.96
CA LYS A 15 14.52 8.68 8.88
C LYS A 15 13.18 8.34 9.50
N ILE A 16 12.77 7.06 9.43
CA ILE A 16 11.43 6.65 9.83
C ILE A 16 11.41 5.93 11.17
N ALA A 17 12.55 5.44 11.68
CA ALA A 17 12.63 4.73 12.95
C ALA A 17 13.38 5.57 13.99
N ASN A 18 12.67 6.03 15.02
CA ASN A 18 13.24 6.67 16.21
C ASN A 18 13.64 5.67 17.30
N THR A 19 13.60 4.38 16.98
CA THR A 19 13.91 3.26 17.87
C THR A 19 14.78 2.25 17.13
N THR A 20 15.59 1.50 17.89
CA THR A 20 16.34 0.36 17.36
C THR A 20 15.51 -0.92 17.35
N ASP A 21 14.32 -0.91 17.95
CA ASP A 21 13.38 -2.03 17.91
C ASP A 21 12.60 -2.01 16.57
N VAL A 22 13.09 -2.83 15.64
CA VAL A 22 12.51 -2.96 14.29
C VAL A 22 11.31 -3.89 14.22
N ASP A 23 11.08 -4.68 15.27
CA ASP A 23 9.93 -5.57 15.34
C ASP A 23 8.70 -4.85 15.88
N ASN A 24 8.91 -3.85 16.75
CA ASN A 24 7.85 -3.03 17.30
C ASN A 24 7.65 -1.69 16.57
N VAL A 25 7.00 -1.77 15.42
CA VAL A 25 6.71 -0.60 14.58
C VAL A 25 5.62 0.33 15.12
N CYS A 26 4.91 -0.07 16.18
CA CYS A 26 3.85 0.77 16.75
C CYS A 26 4.38 1.87 17.66
N HIS A 27 5.65 1.82 18.04
CA HIS A 27 6.27 2.79 18.94
C HIS A 27 7.48 3.43 18.28
N GLY A 28 7.35 4.71 17.91
CA GLY A 28 8.47 5.51 17.40
C GLY A 28 8.78 5.35 15.91
N TRP A 29 7.88 4.73 15.12
CA TRP A 29 8.00 4.69 13.66
C TRP A 29 7.11 5.74 12.99
N GLU A 30 7.69 6.59 12.14
CA GLU A 30 6.96 7.56 11.35
C GLU A 30 6.13 6.87 10.26
N GLY A 31 4.94 7.42 10.01
CA GLY A 31 4.03 6.89 8.99
C GLY A 31 3.27 5.63 9.41
N ILE A 32 3.51 5.08 10.60
CA ILE A 32 2.81 3.92 11.14
C ILE A 32 1.84 4.35 12.23
N ILE A 33 0.55 4.03 12.06
CA ILE A 33 -0.50 4.33 13.02
C ILE A 33 -1.10 3.00 13.50
N CYS A 34 -1.11 2.81 14.81
CA CYS A 34 -1.63 1.61 15.46
C CYS A 34 -2.81 1.89 16.38
N ASP A 35 -3.64 0.86 16.57
CA ASP A 35 -4.60 0.74 17.67
C ASP A 35 -4.10 -0.37 18.59
N GLY A 36 -3.59 0.00 19.76
CA GLY A 36 -2.73 -0.86 20.57
C GLY A 36 -1.51 -1.32 19.76
N GLU A 37 -1.30 -2.64 19.68
CA GLU A 37 -0.20 -3.27 18.94
C GLU A 37 -0.59 -3.70 17.50
N GLN A 38 -1.74 -3.23 17.00
CA GLN A 38 -2.21 -3.57 15.66
C GLN A 38 -2.06 -2.39 14.72
N VAL A 39 -1.23 -2.54 13.68
CA VAL A 39 -1.07 -1.52 12.63
C VAL A 39 -2.39 -1.35 11.88
N GLN A 40 -2.95 -0.15 11.95
CA GLN A 40 -4.21 0.21 11.27
C GLN A 40 -3.93 0.97 9.98
N GLU A 41 -2.94 1.85 9.99
CA GLU A 41 -2.64 2.70 8.84
C GLU A 41 -1.15 2.83 8.60
N ILE A 42 -0.79 2.89 7.31
CA ILE A 42 0.57 3.10 6.84
C ILE A 42 0.54 4.24 5.85
N ARG A 43 1.35 5.29 6.09
CA ARG A 43 1.33 6.56 5.36
C ARG A 43 2.74 7.04 5.05
N PHE A 44 3.10 6.99 3.79
CA PHE A 44 4.36 7.52 3.26
C PHE A 44 4.11 8.38 2.03
N HIS A 45 4.75 9.56 2.02
CA HIS A 45 4.65 10.52 0.93
C HIS A 45 6.03 11.04 0.59
N HIS A 46 6.40 11.07 -0.69
CA HIS A 46 7.73 11.53 -1.12
C HIS A 46 8.90 10.78 -0.47
N PHE A 47 8.68 9.54 -0.04
CA PHE A 47 9.68 8.70 0.62
C PHE A 47 10.39 7.81 -0.40
N VAL A 48 11.54 8.25 -0.88
CA VAL A 48 12.28 7.64 -2.00
C VAL A 48 13.49 6.83 -1.53
N HIS A 49 13.28 5.90 -0.60
CA HIS A 49 14.35 5.15 0.08
C HIS A 49 14.25 3.63 -0.08
N GLY A 50 13.78 3.16 -1.23
CA GLY A 50 13.57 1.74 -1.53
C GLY A 50 12.09 1.38 -1.65
N ASP A 51 11.81 0.08 -1.75
CA ASP A 51 10.47 -0.44 -2.00
C ASP A 51 9.87 -1.06 -0.73
N PHE A 52 8.59 -0.76 -0.46
CA PHE A 52 7.85 -1.40 0.61
C PHE A 52 7.33 -2.77 0.14
N ASN A 53 7.52 -3.79 0.97
CA ASN A 53 7.01 -5.14 0.68
C ASN A 53 5.53 -5.24 1.06
N ILE A 54 4.66 -4.91 0.12
CA ILE A 54 3.20 -4.90 0.30
C ILE A 54 2.64 -6.30 0.64
N CYS A 55 3.32 -7.38 0.28
CA CYS A 55 2.90 -8.74 0.63
C CYS A 55 3.05 -9.04 2.14
N ALA A 56 3.87 -8.26 2.85
CA ALA A 56 4.07 -8.38 4.29
C ALA A 56 3.13 -7.49 5.13
N LEU A 57 2.11 -6.88 4.51
CA LEU A 57 1.14 -6.04 5.21
C LEU A 57 0.37 -6.85 6.28
N PRO A 58 0.26 -6.34 7.52
CA PRO A 58 -0.58 -6.94 8.53
C PRO A 58 -2.06 -7.00 8.10
N PRO A 59 -2.80 -8.08 8.44
CA PRO A 59 -4.23 -8.18 8.12
C PRO A 59 -5.11 -7.09 8.74
N SER A 60 -4.62 -6.42 9.79
CA SER A 60 -5.29 -5.33 10.48
C SER A 60 -5.31 -4.02 9.69
N VAL A 61 -4.43 -3.85 8.68
CA VAL A 61 -4.32 -2.58 7.95
C VAL A 61 -5.62 -2.24 7.23
N MET A 62 -6.13 -1.04 7.52
CA MET A 62 -7.33 -0.45 6.97
C MET A 62 -7.02 0.64 5.94
N ILE A 63 -5.89 1.36 6.09
CA ILE A 63 -5.48 2.41 5.17
C ILE A 63 -4.02 2.21 4.77
N LEU A 64 -3.77 2.10 3.46
CA LEU A 64 -2.43 2.12 2.89
C LEU A 64 -2.31 3.34 1.99
N HIS A 65 -1.45 4.28 2.37
CA HIS A 65 -1.14 5.46 1.57
C HIS A 65 0.35 5.55 1.30
N ILE A 66 0.77 5.24 0.09
CA ILE A 66 2.16 5.34 -0.35
C ILE A 66 2.17 6.05 -1.70
N SER A 67 2.29 7.37 -1.70
CA SER A 67 2.18 8.17 -2.93
C SER A 67 3.45 8.98 -3.18
N ASN A 68 3.87 9.09 -4.45
CA ASN A 68 5.08 9.83 -4.86
C ASN A 68 6.39 9.26 -4.25
N CYS A 69 6.46 7.95 -4.03
CA CYS A 69 7.59 7.30 -3.34
C CYS A 69 8.50 6.50 -4.30
N LYS A 70 8.31 6.62 -5.63
CA LYS A 70 9.03 5.85 -6.67
C LYS A 70 8.97 4.34 -6.46
N GLN A 71 7.88 3.85 -5.88
CA GLN A 71 7.73 2.44 -5.55
C GLN A 71 7.65 1.60 -6.81
N LYS A 72 8.41 0.51 -6.87
CA LYS A 72 8.46 -0.41 -7.99
C LYS A 72 8.30 -1.85 -7.52
N PHE A 73 7.05 -2.25 -7.32
CA PHE A 73 6.69 -3.63 -7.03
C PHE A 73 5.50 -4.09 -7.89
N GLU A 74 5.32 -5.40 -7.99
CA GLU A 74 4.15 -5.99 -8.63
C GLU A 74 2.95 -5.97 -7.68
N LEU A 75 1.85 -5.34 -8.10
CA LEU A 75 0.61 -5.32 -7.32
C LEU A 75 -0.22 -6.58 -7.57
N SER A 76 -0.44 -7.35 -6.51
CA SER A 76 -1.45 -8.41 -6.47
C SER A 76 -2.65 -7.99 -5.62
N THR A 77 -3.79 -7.73 -6.26
CA THR A 77 -5.04 -7.40 -5.54
C THR A 77 -5.53 -8.51 -4.62
N ARG A 78 -5.09 -9.76 -4.84
CA ARG A 78 -5.39 -10.94 -4.01
C ARG A 78 -4.59 -10.97 -2.71
N SER A 79 -3.39 -10.37 -2.65
CA SER A 79 -2.59 -10.32 -1.43
C SER A 79 -2.97 -9.16 -0.49
N LEU A 80 -3.78 -8.22 -0.98
CA LEU A 80 -4.22 -7.07 -0.18
C LEU A 80 -4.96 -7.50 1.11
N PRO A 81 -4.74 -6.81 2.26
CA PRO A 81 -5.48 -7.06 3.49
C PRO A 81 -6.99 -6.92 3.29
N ARG A 82 -7.76 -7.88 3.83
CA ARG A 82 -9.22 -7.92 3.61
C ARG A 82 -9.97 -6.82 4.37
N ASN A 83 -9.33 -6.18 5.34
CA ASN A 83 -9.87 -5.04 6.10
C ASN A 83 -9.62 -3.68 5.44
N LEU A 84 -8.89 -3.62 4.33
CA LEU A 84 -8.62 -2.36 3.65
C LEU A 84 -9.92 -1.62 3.30
N ILE A 85 -9.93 -0.35 3.68
CA ILE A 85 -10.96 0.64 3.37
C ILE A 85 -10.44 1.63 2.32
N GLY A 86 -9.15 1.97 2.37
CA GLY A 86 -8.52 2.87 1.41
C GLY A 86 -7.13 2.39 0.99
N ILE A 87 -6.86 2.41 -0.31
CA ILE A 87 -5.52 2.20 -0.88
C ILE A 87 -5.18 3.34 -1.85
N TYR A 88 -4.05 3.99 -1.60
CA TYR A 88 -3.60 5.16 -2.33
C TYR A 88 -2.13 4.96 -2.73
N LEU A 89 -1.89 4.56 -3.97
CA LEU A 89 -0.56 4.27 -4.52
C LEU A 89 -0.18 5.24 -5.66
N ASN A 90 -0.77 6.44 -5.69
CA ASN A 90 -0.64 7.34 -6.82
C ASN A 90 0.80 7.79 -7.07
N SER A 91 1.15 7.97 -8.34
CA SER A 91 2.44 8.54 -8.77
C SER A 91 3.62 7.68 -8.27
N ASN A 92 3.64 6.41 -8.65
CA ASN A 92 4.74 5.47 -8.43
C ASN A 92 5.03 4.71 -9.73
N ASP A 93 5.89 3.69 -9.67
CA ASP A 93 6.20 2.79 -10.79
C ASP A 93 5.63 1.38 -10.53
N VAL A 94 4.51 1.28 -9.81
CA VAL A 94 3.86 0.02 -9.48
C VAL A 94 3.34 -0.62 -10.76
N TYR A 95 3.62 -1.90 -10.94
CA TYR A 95 3.29 -2.63 -12.15
C TYR A 95 2.51 -3.91 -11.82
N GLY A 96 2.17 -4.68 -12.85
CA GLY A 96 1.41 -5.91 -12.71
C GLY A 96 -0.02 -5.78 -13.23
N ARG A 97 -0.72 -6.91 -13.27
CA ARG A 97 -2.09 -6.98 -13.79
C ARG A 97 -3.09 -6.75 -12.67
N ILE A 98 -3.96 -5.76 -12.83
CA ILE A 98 -5.02 -5.50 -11.84
C ILE A 98 -6.23 -6.40 -12.07
N ASP A 99 -6.73 -7.02 -11.01
CA ASP A 99 -7.98 -7.81 -11.01
C ASP A 99 -8.98 -7.18 -10.05
N LEU A 100 -9.85 -6.32 -10.57
CA LEU A 100 -10.84 -5.59 -9.77
C LEU A 100 -11.82 -6.52 -9.04
N THR A 101 -12.00 -7.75 -9.54
CA THR A 101 -12.92 -8.73 -8.93
C THR A 101 -12.40 -9.30 -7.61
N THR A 102 -11.12 -9.06 -7.30
CA THR A 102 -10.44 -9.58 -6.10
C THR A 102 -10.16 -8.52 -5.04
N LEU A 103 -10.59 -7.28 -5.30
CA LEU A 103 -10.46 -6.19 -4.35
C LEU A 103 -11.17 -6.52 -3.02
N PRO A 104 -10.64 -6.05 -1.88
CA PRO A 104 -11.27 -6.23 -0.58
C PRO A 104 -12.72 -5.73 -0.56
N ILE A 105 -13.63 -6.51 0.05
CA ILE A 105 -15.07 -6.20 0.05
C ILE A 105 -15.44 -4.92 0.80
N ARG A 106 -14.56 -4.43 1.68
CA ARG A 106 -14.73 -3.19 2.47
C ARG A 106 -14.12 -1.96 1.80
N LEU A 107 -13.41 -2.14 0.68
CA LEU A 107 -12.65 -1.08 0.03
C LEU A 107 -13.58 -0.01 -0.53
N LYS A 108 -13.38 1.23 -0.10
CA LYS A 108 -14.13 2.41 -0.54
C LYS A 108 -13.37 3.22 -1.58
N ASP A 109 -12.06 3.38 -1.38
CA ASP A 109 -11.22 4.21 -2.23
C ASP A 109 -10.01 3.43 -2.72
N ALA A 110 -9.80 3.45 -4.03
CA ALA A 110 -8.70 2.77 -4.69
C ALA A 110 -8.05 3.70 -5.72
N LEU A 111 -7.03 4.44 -5.32
CA LEU A 111 -6.35 5.42 -6.16
C LEU A 111 -4.98 4.89 -6.59
N PHE A 112 -4.86 4.53 -7.86
CA PHE A 112 -3.65 3.94 -8.46
C PHE A 112 -3.15 4.77 -9.64
N ARG A 113 -3.58 6.03 -9.77
CA ARG A 113 -3.23 6.90 -10.89
C ARG A 113 -1.72 7.03 -11.04
N GLU A 114 -1.24 7.21 -12.28
CA GLU A 114 0.18 7.44 -12.58
C GLU A 114 1.06 6.29 -12.06
N ASN A 115 0.86 5.12 -12.66
CA ASN A 115 1.61 3.89 -12.40
C ASN A 115 1.78 3.12 -13.72
N ALA A 116 2.32 1.90 -13.67
CA ALA A 116 2.52 1.02 -14.83
C ALA A 116 1.62 -0.22 -14.78
N LEU A 117 0.46 -0.15 -14.13
CA LEU A 117 -0.49 -1.26 -14.05
C LEU A 117 -1.05 -1.60 -15.43
N THR A 118 -1.38 -2.87 -15.64
CA THR A 118 -1.98 -3.39 -16.87
C THR A 118 -3.31 -4.08 -16.59
N GLY A 119 -4.15 -4.22 -17.62
CA GLY A 119 -5.44 -4.90 -17.54
C GLY A 119 -5.73 -5.78 -18.76
N PRO A 120 -6.81 -6.56 -18.70
CA PRO A 120 -8.15 -6.00 -18.89
C PRO A 120 -8.81 -5.56 -17.58
N ILE A 121 -9.61 -4.49 -17.65
CA ILE A 121 -10.48 -4.06 -16.55
C ILE A 121 -11.88 -4.64 -16.73
N ASP A 122 -12.37 -5.29 -15.68
CA ASP A 122 -13.76 -5.71 -15.56
C ASP A 122 -14.47 -4.91 -14.47
N PHE A 123 -15.33 -3.97 -14.88
CA PHE A 123 -16.16 -3.17 -13.98
C PHE A 123 -17.48 -3.85 -13.59
N THR A 124 -17.77 -5.06 -14.09
CA THR A 124 -19.05 -5.76 -13.82
C THR A 124 -19.12 -6.37 -12.41
N ARG A 125 -17.98 -6.53 -11.74
CA ARG A 125 -17.86 -7.21 -10.43
C ARG A 125 -17.05 -6.41 -9.42
N LEU A 126 -17.42 -5.15 -9.21
CA LEU A 126 -16.80 -4.30 -8.21
C LEU A 126 -17.34 -4.59 -6.79
N PRO A 127 -16.53 -4.39 -5.74
CA PRO A 127 -17.04 -4.37 -4.37
C PRO A 127 -18.17 -3.36 -4.21
N LYS A 128 -19.27 -3.75 -3.56
CA LYS A 128 -20.43 -2.86 -3.32
C LYS A 128 -20.08 -1.60 -2.52
N SER A 129 -18.99 -1.65 -1.74
CA SER A 129 -18.53 -0.55 -0.91
C SER A 129 -17.67 0.46 -1.67
N LEU A 130 -17.21 0.12 -2.88
CA LEU A 130 -16.30 0.95 -3.67
C LEU A 130 -17.03 2.21 -4.13
N ARG A 131 -16.45 3.36 -3.78
CA ARG A 131 -16.98 4.70 -4.06
C ARG A 131 -16.14 5.42 -5.08
N ASN A 132 -14.82 5.24 -5.00
CA ASN A 132 -13.88 5.91 -5.87
C ASN A 132 -12.81 4.94 -6.35
N ILE A 133 -12.56 4.94 -7.65
CA ILE A 133 -11.46 4.24 -8.28
C ILE A 133 -10.82 5.13 -9.33
N ASP A 134 -9.52 5.38 -9.20
CA ASP A 134 -8.75 6.13 -10.20
C ASP A 134 -7.61 5.26 -10.72
N LEU A 135 -7.73 4.86 -11.98
CA LEU A 135 -6.74 4.09 -12.72
C LEU A 135 -6.09 4.92 -13.84
N SER A 136 -6.36 6.23 -13.87
CA SER A 136 -5.89 7.09 -14.96
C SER A 136 -4.36 7.09 -15.07
N LYS A 137 -3.86 7.25 -16.29
CA LYS A 137 -2.41 7.24 -16.58
C LYS A 137 -1.71 5.95 -16.10
N ASN A 138 -2.31 4.81 -16.41
CA ASN A 138 -1.69 3.48 -16.36
C ASN A 138 -1.64 2.89 -17.77
N ASN A 139 -1.10 1.68 -17.91
CA ASN A 139 -0.98 0.93 -19.18
C ASN A 139 -2.16 -0.05 -19.36
N ILE A 140 -3.38 0.41 -19.09
CA ILE A 140 -4.58 -0.43 -19.01
C ILE A 140 -5.49 -0.27 -20.23
#